data_AF-A0A8H3H3C3-F1
#
_entry.id   AF-A0A8H3H3C3-F1
#
_cell.length_a   1.000
_cell.length_b   1.000
_cell.length_c   1.000
_cell.angle_alpha   90.00
_cell.angle_beta   90.00
_cell.angle_gamma   90.00
#
_symmetry.space_group_name_H-M   'P 1'
#
loop_
_entity.id
_entity.type
_entity.pdbx_description
1 polymer ?
#
loop_
_entity_poly.entity_id
_entity_poly.type
_entity_poly.pdbx_seq_one_letter_code
_entity_poly.pdbx_strand_id
1 'polypeptide(L)'
;MGKFYDVIPDELISWIQEQRCFWVATAPLSASGHVNISPKGILGTFKIIDNKTFFYQDLTGSGVETAAHLRENKRITVLFNAFEGPPRIVRLFGTGKVHELGSPRYNELIPPEERMVGSRAAIVVDVHKVGTSCGFSVPLYEPAGERTKLHEVAGPFEEVDRKFANEREGFEATSSISHLTFIPSASDPSKDDHSPKGIKEHWSKNNVRSIDGLPALLFCRQLGGLPPEAVKEDRKLFHEDVVDKTLVDKLGDKAHQVTEMVGGAGFIAGLVIGGLLSLSWTRLHSHV
;
A
#
# COMPACT_ATOMS: atom_id res chain seq x y z
N MET A 1 -0.16 34.16 5.64
CA MET A 1 1.14 33.52 5.35
C MET A 1 1.26 32.28 6.22
N GLY A 2 1.78 31.17 5.70
CA GLY A 2 1.97 29.96 6.52
C GLY A 2 3.06 30.17 7.58
N LYS A 3 2.97 29.43 8.70
CA LYS A 3 4.02 29.44 9.74
C LYS A 3 4.82 28.15 9.67
N PHE A 4 6.09 28.23 10.01
CA PHE A 4 6.98 27.08 10.00
C PHE A 4 7.68 26.93 11.36
N TYR A 5 7.88 25.69 11.76
CA TYR A 5 8.48 25.31 13.04
C TYR A 5 9.47 24.16 12.81
N ASP A 6 10.44 24.01 13.71
CA ASP A 6 11.42 22.92 13.67
C ASP A 6 11.01 21.72 14.55
N VAL A 7 9.92 21.87 15.31
CA VAL A 7 9.26 20.87 16.17
C VAL A 7 7.76 20.97 15.98
N ILE A 8 7.01 19.93 16.38
CA ILE A 8 5.57 19.96 16.54
C ILE A 8 5.25 20.83 17.76
N PRO A 9 4.60 21.99 17.60
CA PRO A 9 4.17 22.81 18.74
C PRO A 9 3.16 22.07 19.61
N ASP A 10 3.23 22.27 20.92
CA ASP A 10 2.37 21.56 21.89
C ASP A 10 0.88 21.77 21.60
N GLU A 11 0.49 22.97 21.14
CA GLU A 11 -0.91 23.26 20.77
C GLU A 11 -1.41 22.52 19.53
N LEU A 12 -0.50 21.97 18.72
CA LEU A 12 -0.85 21.15 17.56
C LEU A 12 -0.91 19.67 17.89
N ILE A 13 -0.29 19.20 18.97
CA ILE A 13 -0.25 17.77 19.33
C ILE A 13 -1.66 17.24 19.57
N SER A 14 -2.43 17.89 20.45
CA SER A 14 -3.82 17.48 20.73
C SER A 14 -4.68 17.54 19.47
N TRP A 15 -4.58 18.64 18.74
CA TRP A 15 -5.35 18.82 17.50
C TRP A 15 -5.02 17.75 16.46
N ILE A 16 -3.74 17.37 16.27
CA ILE A 16 -3.33 16.31 15.34
C ILE A 16 -3.93 14.96 15.77
N GLN A 17 -3.90 14.63 17.06
CA GLN A 17 -4.41 13.36 17.59
C GLN A 17 -5.93 13.20 17.45
N GLU A 18 -6.67 14.31 17.39
CA GLU A 18 -8.12 14.32 17.17
C GLU A 18 -8.51 14.04 15.70
N GLN A 19 -7.57 14.17 14.75
CA GLN A 19 -7.91 14.02 13.34
C GLN A 19 -8.17 12.55 12.97
N ARG A 20 -9.35 12.28 12.41
CA ARG A 20 -9.76 10.93 11.95
C ARG A 20 -9.04 10.47 10.70
N CYS A 21 -8.48 11.40 9.92
CA CYS A 21 -7.86 11.14 8.64
C CYS A 21 -6.59 11.98 8.47
N PHE A 22 -5.57 11.38 7.86
CA PHE A 22 -4.34 12.05 7.46
C PHE A 22 -3.85 11.54 6.11
N TRP A 23 -3.01 12.30 5.44
CA TRP A 23 -2.49 11.98 4.11
C TRP A 23 -0.99 11.76 4.19
N VAL A 24 -0.54 10.62 3.67
CA VAL A 24 0.87 10.29 3.60
C VAL A 24 1.34 10.48 2.17
N ALA A 25 2.33 11.34 1.99
CA ALA A 25 2.99 11.56 0.71
C ALA A 25 4.44 11.05 0.72
N THR A 26 4.80 10.27 -0.30
CA THR A 26 6.15 9.75 -0.53
C THR A 26 6.43 9.70 -2.03
N ALA A 27 7.70 9.64 -2.44
CA ALA A 27 8.05 9.53 -3.85
C ALA A 27 9.38 8.76 -4.01
N PRO A 28 9.54 7.99 -5.10
CA PRO A 28 10.81 7.35 -5.42
C PRO A 28 11.85 8.39 -5.85
N LEU A 29 13.11 7.97 -6.00
CA LEU A 29 14.19 8.79 -6.55
C LEU A 29 14.12 8.91 -8.06
N SER A 30 13.55 7.90 -8.74
CA SER A 30 13.39 7.92 -10.18
C SER A 30 12.53 9.10 -10.62
N ALA A 31 13.03 9.87 -11.59
CA ALA A 31 12.28 10.96 -12.20
C ALA A 31 11.03 10.49 -12.97
N SER A 32 10.99 9.21 -13.37
CA SER A 32 9.84 8.59 -14.03
C SER A 32 8.91 7.87 -13.05
N GLY A 33 9.24 7.83 -11.76
CA GLY A 33 8.42 7.18 -10.75
C GLY A 33 7.29 8.09 -10.25
N HIS A 34 6.32 7.49 -9.58
CA HIS A 34 5.09 8.18 -9.20
C HIS A 34 5.19 8.82 -7.81
N VAL A 35 4.68 10.04 -7.67
CA VAL A 35 4.42 10.61 -6.35
C VAL A 35 3.22 9.89 -5.76
N ASN A 36 3.41 9.19 -4.66
CA ASN A 36 2.34 8.51 -3.94
C ASN A 36 1.72 9.47 -2.92
N ILE A 37 0.38 9.51 -2.89
CA ILE A 37 -0.38 10.11 -1.80
C ILE A 37 -1.50 9.16 -1.38
N SER A 38 -1.54 8.80 -0.10
CA SER A 38 -2.53 7.85 0.41
C SER A 38 -3.23 8.43 1.64
N PRO A 39 -4.57 8.54 1.63
CA PRO A 39 -5.30 8.81 2.87
C PRO A 39 -5.19 7.59 3.78
N LYS A 40 -5.05 7.85 5.07
CA LYS A 40 -5.05 6.86 6.15
C LYS A 40 -6.08 7.35 7.17
N GLY A 41 -6.90 6.45 7.68
CA GLY A 41 -7.97 6.81 8.59
C GLY A 41 -8.51 5.59 9.32
N ILE A 42 -8.10 5.48 10.58
CA ILE A 42 -8.70 4.70 11.68
C ILE A 42 -8.18 5.37 12.95
N LEU A 43 -9.08 5.80 13.85
CA LEU A 43 -8.68 6.43 15.11
C LEU A 43 -7.76 5.49 15.92
N GLY A 44 -6.74 6.08 16.57
CA GLY A 44 -5.74 5.33 17.34
C GLY A 44 -4.58 4.75 16.52
N THR A 45 -4.62 4.83 15.18
CA THR A 45 -3.49 4.35 14.35
C THR A 45 -2.33 5.33 14.27
N PHE A 46 -2.54 6.63 14.53
CA PHE A 46 -1.49 7.65 14.56
C PHE A 46 -1.19 8.05 16.01
N LYS A 47 0.08 8.01 16.41
CA LYS A 47 0.51 8.37 17.77
C LYS A 47 1.78 9.22 17.73
N ILE A 48 1.83 10.24 18.57
CA ILE A 48 2.99 11.13 18.74
C ILE A 48 3.83 10.57 19.89
N ILE A 49 5.14 10.39 19.67
CA ILE A 49 6.09 9.91 20.68
C ILE A 49 6.64 11.12 21.45
N ASP A 50 7.07 12.14 20.74
CA ASP A 50 7.56 13.41 21.26
C ASP A 50 7.34 14.55 20.24
N ASN A 51 7.87 15.74 20.51
CA ASN A 51 7.68 16.90 19.64
C ASN A 51 8.46 16.84 18.30
N LYS A 52 9.20 15.76 18.03
CA LYS A 52 9.89 15.50 16.75
C LYS A 52 9.64 14.12 16.18
N THR A 53 9.03 13.20 16.92
CA THR A 53 8.84 11.84 16.45
C THR A 53 7.41 11.40 16.64
N PHE A 54 6.84 10.80 15.60
CA PHE A 54 5.55 10.13 15.64
C PHE A 54 5.66 8.78 14.95
N PHE A 55 4.64 7.95 15.12
CA PHE A 55 4.45 6.78 14.28
C PHE A 55 3.00 6.61 13.89
N TYR A 56 2.78 5.82 12.84
CA TYR A 56 1.47 5.28 12.59
C TYR A 56 1.51 3.80 12.20
N GLN A 57 0.42 3.09 12.50
CA GLN A 57 0.19 1.73 12.05
C GLN A 57 -0.14 1.74 10.56
N ASP A 58 0.74 1.20 9.71
CA ASP A 58 0.40 0.94 8.31
C ASP A 58 -0.40 -0.36 8.25
N LEU A 59 -1.67 -0.22 7.90
CA LEU A 59 -2.60 -1.34 7.75
C LEU A 59 -2.59 -1.89 6.32
N THR A 60 -3.07 -3.12 6.16
CA THR A 60 -3.21 -3.82 4.89
C THR A 60 -3.93 -2.98 3.85
N GLY A 61 -3.36 -2.97 2.64
CA GLY A 61 -3.97 -2.42 1.45
C GLY A 61 -3.29 -2.99 0.20
N SER A 62 -3.86 -2.70 -0.96
CA SER A 62 -3.29 -3.11 -2.26
C SER A 62 -1.89 -2.54 -2.50
N GLY A 63 -1.68 -1.28 -2.12
CA GLY A 63 -0.41 -0.57 -2.27
C GLY A 63 0.57 -0.81 -1.13
N VAL A 64 1.85 -0.54 -1.40
CA VAL A 64 2.96 -0.61 -0.44
C VAL A 64 4.06 0.44 -0.72
N GLU A 65 3.68 1.50 -1.44
CA GLU A 65 4.55 2.55 -2.01
C GLU A 65 5.32 3.27 -0.91
N THR A 66 4.63 3.61 0.18
CA THR A 66 5.27 4.30 1.31
C THR A 66 6.42 3.47 1.87
N ALA A 67 6.24 2.17 2.06
CA ALA A 67 7.29 1.34 2.61
C ALA A 67 8.49 1.17 1.64
N ALA A 68 8.21 1.10 0.35
CA ALA A 68 9.23 1.03 -0.70
C ALA A 68 10.02 2.34 -0.81
N HIS A 69 9.35 3.49 -0.91
CA HIS A 69 9.97 4.81 -1.01
C HIS A 69 10.79 5.16 0.25
N LEU A 70 10.28 4.79 1.43
CA LEU A 70 11.01 5.02 2.68
C LEU A 70 12.29 4.18 2.78
N ARG A 71 12.29 2.96 2.24
CA ARG A 71 13.52 2.14 2.15
C ARG A 71 14.54 2.73 1.21
N GLU A 72 14.09 3.23 0.07
CA GLU A 72 14.97 3.83 -0.94
C GLU A 72 15.57 5.15 -0.44
N ASN A 73 14.73 6.07 0.03
CA ASN A 73 15.16 7.47 0.24
C ASN A 73 14.62 8.13 1.52
N LYS A 74 13.78 7.44 2.29
CA LYS A 74 13.25 7.87 3.60
C LYS A 74 12.36 9.11 3.58
N ARG A 75 12.13 9.79 2.45
CA ARG A 75 11.39 11.06 2.42
C ARG A 75 9.90 10.84 2.59
N ILE A 76 9.29 11.60 3.49
CA ILE A 76 7.85 11.54 3.77
C ILE A 76 7.32 12.91 4.19
N THR A 77 6.07 13.19 3.80
CA THR A 77 5.28 14.28 4.38
C THR A 77 3.95 13.72 4.83
N VAL A 78 3.55 14.04 6.06
CA VAL A 78 2.22 13.74 6.57
C VAL A 78 1.42 15.03 6.67
N LEU A 79 0.22 15.04 6.11
CA LEU A 79 -0.66 16.19 6.09
C LEU A 79 -1.93 15.89 6.90
N PHE A 80 -2.42 16.91 7.61
CA PHE A 80 -3.68 16.94 8.33
C PHE A 80 -4.48 18.17 7.89
N ASN A 81 -5.80 18.03 7.78
CA ASN A 81 -6.71 19.13 7.51
C ASN A 81 -7.87 19.11 8.51
N ALA A 82 -8.28 20.29 8.98
CA ALA A 82 -9.51 20.43 9.74
C ALA A 82 -10.71 20.29 8.79
N PHE A 83 -11.52 19.26 9.02
CA PHE A 83 -12.85 19.15 8.42
C PHE A 83 -13.96 19.68 9.33
N GLU A 84 -13.63 19.98 10.58
CA GLU A 84 -14.51 20.53 11.59
C GLU A 84 -13.81 21.70 12.29
N GLY A 85 -14.59 22.64 12.84
CA GLY A 85 -14.05 23.77 13.58
C GLY A 85 -13.25 24.76 12.73
N PRO A 86 -12.29 25.50 13.34
CA PRO A 86 -11.52 26.52 12.62
C PRO A 86 -10.63 25.93 11.51
N PRO A 87 -10.57 26.57 10.33
CA PRO A 87 -9.86 26.04 9.16
C PRO A 87 -8.35 26.00 9.41
N ARG A 88 -7.77 24.80 9.30
CA ARG A 88 -6.35 24.54 9.58
C ARG A 88 -5.80 23.43 8.68
N ILE A 89 -4.57 23.62 8.20
CA ILE A 89 -3.79 22.58 7.53
C ILE A 89 -2.43 22.49 8.25
N VAL A 90 -2.00 21.28 8.59
CA VAL A 90 -0.68 21.00 9.17
C VAL A 90 0.05 20.00 8.30
N ARG A 91 1.34 20.27 8.02
CA ARG A 91 2.25 19.37 7.32
C ARG A 91 3.43 19.04 8.23
N LEU A 92 3.70 17.76 8.41
CA LEU A 92 4.87 17.23 9.09
C LEU A 92 5.83 16.71 8.03
N PHE A 93 6.95 17.40 7.82
CA PHE A 93 8.00 16.98 6.90
C PHE A 93 9.06 16.23 7.69
N GLY A 94 9.43 15.04 7.22
CA GLY A 94 10.31 14.16 7.98
C GLY A 94 11.03 13.12 7.15
N THR A 95 11.78 12.29 7.87
CA THR A 95 12.35 11.05 7.35
C THR A 95 11.73 9.86 8.05
N GLY A 96 11.26 8.88 7.29
CA GLY A 96 10.58 7.71 7.81
C GLY A 96 11.44 6.45 7.84
N LYS A 97 11.13 5.57 8.79
CA LYS A 97 11.61 4.18 8.87
C LYS A 97 10.42 3.24 9.00
N VAL A 98 10.58 2.05 8.45
CA VAL A 98 9.54 1.01 8.48
C VAL A 98 9.99 -0.09 9.42
N HIS A 99 9.18 -0.34 10.44
CA HIS A 99 9.35 -1.46 11.36
C HIS A 99 8.23 -2.46 11.08
N GLU A 100 8.58 -3.58 10.47
CA GLU A 100 7.59 -4.57 10.03
C GLU A 100 7.04 -5.39 11.21
N LEU A 101 5.87 -5.99 11.02
CA LEU A 101 5.23 -6.88 11.99
C LEU A 101 6.24 -7.90 12.56
N GLY A 102 6.26 -8.02 13.89
CA GLY A 102 7.14 -8.96 14.59
C GLY A 102 8.54 -8.42 14.89
N SER A 103 8.97 -7.31 14.29
CA SER A 103 10.24 -6.67 14.66
C SER A 103 10.20 -6.10 16.10
N PRO A 104 11.33 -6.04 16.82
CA PRO A 104 11.35 -5.55 18.20
C PRO A 104 10.74 -4.15 18.37
N ARG A 105 11.08 -3.22 17.46
CA ARG A 105 10.55 -1.86 17.50
C ARG A 105 9.07 -1.77 17.13
N TYR A 106 8.56 -2.64 16.25
CA TYR A 106 7.12 -2.72 16.00
C TYR A 106 6.37 -3.13 17.27
N ASN A 107 6.82 -4.20 17.94
CA ASN A 107 6.16 -4.73 19.13
C ASN A 107 6.23 -3.75 20.32
N GLU A 108 7.30 -2.96 20.43
CA GLU A 108 7.41 -1.89 21.42
C GLU A 108 6.38 -0.77 21.18
N LEU A 109 6.19 -0.37 19.92
CA LEU A 109 5.29 0.74 19.56
C LEU A 109 3.82 0.33 19.50
N ILE A 110 3.56 -0.90 19.09
CA ILE A 110 2.22 -1.46 18.86
C ILE A 110 2.14 -2.78 19.62
N PRO A 111 1.89 -2.73 20.94
CA PRO A 111 1.68 -3.94 21.70
C PRO A 111 0.41 -4.67 21.22
N PRO A 112 0.30 -5.99 21.45
CA PRO A 112 -0.76 -6.82 20.89
C PRO A 112 -2.19 -6.30 21.13
N GLU A 113 -2.45 -5.73 22.30
CA GLU A 113 -3.75 -5.18 22.70
C GLU A 113 -4.14 -3.90 21.95
N GLU A 114 -3.17 -3.19 21.37
CA GLU A 114 -3.39 -1.97 20.58
C GLU A 114 -3.27 -2.21 19.07
N ARG A 115 -2.88 -3.43 18.68
CA ARG A 115 -2.67 -3.79 17.29
C ARG A 115 -4.01 -3.87 16.57
N MET A 116 -4.14 -3.07 15.52
CA MET A 116 -5.30 -3.17 14.64
C MET A 116 -5.15 -4.36 13.69
N VAL A 117 -6.28 -5.00 13.36
CA VAL A 117 -6.35 -6.01 12.29
C VAL A 117 -5.81 -5.41 11.00
N GLY A 118 -4.97 -6.16 10.31
CA GLY A 118 -4.28 -5.76 9.10
C GLY A 118 -3.01 -4.94 9.34
N SER A 119 -2.62 -4.64 10.58
CA SER A 119 -1.38 -3.89 10.82
C SER A 119 -0.17 -4.69 10.31
N ARG A 120 0.60 -4.16 9.37
CA ARG A 120 1.73 -4.87 8.75
C ARG A 120 3.07 -4.21 9.04
N ALA A 121 3.06 -2.94 9.42
CA ALA A 121 4.24 -2.21 9.86
C ALA A 121 3.88 -1.01 10.74
N ALA A 122 4.84 -0.54 11.52
CA ALA A 122 4.87 0.77 12.14
C ALA A 122 5.77 1.68 11.30
N ILE A 123 5.23 2.80 10.84
CA ILE A 123 5.99 3.82 10.12
C ILE A 123 6.37 4.89 11.13
N VAL A 124 7.63 4.91 11.54
CA VAL A 124 8.19 5.90 12.47
C VAL A 124 8.77 7.04 11.66
N VAL A 125 8.44 8.28 12.01
CA VAL A 125 8.89 9.47 11.28
C VAL A 125 9.56 10.44 12.23
N ASP A 126 10.79 10.79 11.88
CA ASP A 126 11.56 11.87 12.50
C ASP A 126 11.27 13.18 11.74
N VAL A 127 10.57 14.11 12.39
CA VAL A 127 10.14 15.41 11.88
C VAL A 127 11.28 16.41 11.95
N HIS A 128 11.60 17.03 10.81
CA HIS A 128 12.57 18.11 10.73
C HIS A 128 11.94 19.47 10.39
N LYS A 129 10.66 19.49 9.99
CA LYS A 129 9.93 20.73 9.71
C LYS A 129 8.44 20.51 9.92
N VAL A 130 7.78 21.51 10.48
CA VAL A 130 6.31 21.59 10.52
C VAL A 130 5.89 22.84 9.78
N GLY A 131 4.87 22.72 8.94
CA GLY A 131 4.28 23.84 8.21
C GLY A 131 2.79 23.94 8.50
N THR A 132 2.32 25.10 8.93
CA THR A 132 0.90 25.38 9.09
C THR A 132 0.42 26.39 8.05
N SER A 133 -0.77 26.16 7.51
CA SER A 133 -1.41 27.10 6.61
C SER A 133 -2.90 27.20 6.92
N CYS A 134 -3.50 28.32 6.51
CA CYS A 134 -4.94 28.47 6.60
C CYS A 134 -5.63 27.55 5.57
N GLY A 135 -6.80 27.03 5.92
CA GLY A 135 -7.62 26.15 5.08
C GLY A 135 -8.96 26.76 4.68
N PHE A 136 -9.04 28.07 4.43
CA PHE A 136 -10.33 28.76 4.21
C PHE A 136 -11.22 28.18 3.10
N SER A 137 -10.64 27.50 2.12
CA SER A 137 -11.37 26.82 1.05
C SER A 137 -11.53 25.31 1.26
N VAL A 138 -11.02 24.75 2.37
CA VAL A 138 -11.22 23.34 2.71
C VAL A 138 -12.66 23.19 3.21
N PRO A 139 -13.47 22.30 2.61
CA PRO A 139 -14.86 22.13 2.99
C PRO A 139 -14.99 21.52 4.39
N LEU A 140 -16.11 21.82 5.05
CA LEU A 140 -16.50 21.13 6.27
C LEU A 140 -17.12 19.76 5.93
N TYR A 141 -16.85 18.76 6.76
CA TYR A 141 -17.49 17.46 6.71
C TYR A 141 -17.91 17.01 8.10
N GLU A 142 -19.05 16.34 8.19
CA GLU A 142 -19.48 15.66 9.41
C GLU A 142 -19.16 14.16 9.31
N PRO A 143 -18.63 13.52 10.37
CA PRO A 143 -18.35 12.09 10.37
C PRO A 143 -19.65 11.27 10.29
N ALA A 144 -19.77 10.41 9.28
CA ALA A 144 -20.90 9.49 9.12
C ALA A 144 -20.63 8.07 9.68
N GLY A 145 -19.48 7.87 10.34
CA GLY A 145 -19.02 6.57 10.87
C GLY A 145 -17.68 6.11 10.28
N GLU A 146 -17.20 4.96 10.76
CA GLU A 146 -15.92 4.36 10.36
C GLU A 146 -16.12 3.28 9.28
N ARG A 147 -15.14 3.10 8.39
CA ARG A 147 -15.17 2.02 7.40
C ARG A 147 -14.73 0.69 8.03
N THR A 148 -15.56 -0.34 7.92
CA THR A 148 -15.29 -1.69 8.46
C THR A 148 -14.61 -2.63 7.48
N LYS A 149 -14.60 -2.29 6.18
CA LYS A 149 -14.24 -3.22 5.10
C LYS A 149 -12.84 -3.84 5.25
N LEU A 150 -11.86 -3.07 5.75
CA LEU A 150 -10.52 -3.58 5.99
C LEU A 150 -10.55 -4.72 7.01
N HIS A 151 -11.24 -4.52 8.15
CA HIS A 151 -11.37 -5.53 9.19
C HIS A 151 -12.13 -6.77 8.71
N GLU A 152 -13.20 -6.59 7.94
CA GLU A 152 -13.98 -7.68 7.35
C GLU A 152 -13.16 -8.57 6.42
N VAL A 153 -12.22 -7.97 5.67
CA VAL A 153 -11.37 -8.70 4.71
C VAL A 153 -10.14 -9.29 5.40
N ALA A 154 -9.43 -8.50 6.20
CA ALA A 154 -8.18 -8.92 6.83
C ALA A 154 -8.38 -9.85 8.03
N GLY A 155 -9.48 -9.69 8.79
CA GLY A 155 -9.77 -10.49 9.98
C GLY A 155 -9.82 -11.99 9.74
N PRO A 156 -10.55 -12.49 8.71
CA PRO A 156 -10.54 -13.91 8.36
C PRO A 156 -9.17 -14.46 7.99
N PHE A 157 -8.33 -13.67 7.31
CA PHE A 157 -6.95 -14.07 6.99
C PHE A 157 -6.09 -14.20 8.26
N GLU A 158 -6.22 -13.26 9.20
CA GLU A 158 -5.53 -13.33 10.49
C GLU A 158 -6.01 -14.47 11.38
N GLU A 159 -7.32 -14.78 11.34
CA GLU A 159 -7.87 -15.95 12.03
C GLU A 159 -7.21 -17.24 11.57
N VAL A 160 -7.00 -17.36 10.26
CA VAL A 160 -6.35 -18.53 9.64
C VAL A 160 -4.90 -18.65 10.11
N ASP A 161 -4.14 -17.55 10.13
CA ASP A 161 -2.78 -17.55 10.68
C ASP A 161 -2.77 -17.89 12.18
N ARG A 162 -3.75 -17.41 12.95
CA ARG A 162 -3.86 -17.71 14.38
C ARG A 162 -4.13 -19.18 14.67
N LYS A 163 -5.07 -19.80 13.95
CA LYS A 163 -5.38 -21.23 14.09
C LYS A 163 -4.17 -22.09 13.73
N PHE A 164 -3.51 -21.75 12.62
CA PHE A 164 -2.32 -22.46 12.16
C PHE A 164 -1.19 -22.43 13.18
N ALA A 165 -0.92 -21.28 13.80
CA ALA A 165 0.09 -21.17 14.86
C ALA A 165 -0.27 -22.02 16.09
N ASN A 166 -1.54 -21.95 16.54
CA ASN A 166 -2.00 -22.69 17.73
C ASN A 166 -1.97 -24.22 17.54
N GLU A 167 -2.26 -24.72 16.34
CA GLU A 167 -2.24 -26.15 16.02
C GLU A 167 -0.82 -26.73 16.06
N ARG A 168 0.20 -25.92 15.76
CA ARG A 168 1.60 -26.35 15.76
C ARG A 168 2.28 -26.34 17.11
N GLU A 169 1.92 -25.41 18.00
CA GLU A 169 2.58 -25.30 19.30
C GLU A 169 2.17 -26.39 20.30
N GLY A 170 1.15 -27.20 20.01
CA GLY A 170 0.80 -28.39 20.79
C GLY A 170 0.70 -28.11 22.30
N PHE A 171 -0.45 -27.56 22.73
CA PHE A 171 -0.90 -27.24 24.10
C PHE A 171 -0.84 -25.75 24.50
N GLU A 172 -1.96 -25.29 25.11
CA GLU A 172 -2.32 -23.95 25.62
C GLU A 172 -1.58 -22.75 25.01
N ALA A 173 -2.34 -21.91 24.28
CA ALA A 173 -1.92 -20.60 23.80
C ALA A 173 -1.47 -19.70 24.98
N THR A 174 -0.24 -19.88 25.45
CA THR A 174 0.35 -19.08 26.53
C THR A 174 0.75 -17.70 26.05
N SER A 175 0.71 -17.45 24.74
CA SER A 175 0.94 -16.15 24.14
C SER A 175 -0.09 -15.87 23.05
N SER A 176 -0.93 -14.86 23.26
CA SER A 176 -1.76 -14.26 22.21
C SER A 176 -0.93 -13.63 21.07
N ILE A 177 0.40 -13.68 21.15
CA ILE A 177 1.36 -13.00 20.28
C ILE A 177 2.07 -13.98 19.32
N SER A 178 2.06 -15.30 19.57
CA SER A 178 2.85 -16.27 18.79
C SER A 178 2.53 -16.25 17.30
N HIS A 179 1.28 -16.03 16.93
CA HIS A 179 0.84 -15.91 15.54
C HIS A 179 1.17 -14.57 14.86
N LEU A 180 1.50 -13.53 15.63
CA LEU A 180 1.85 -12.18 15.15
C LEU A 180 3.35 -11.92 15.10
N THR A 181 4.14 -12.78 15.74
CA THR A 181 5.59 -12.68 15.77
C THR A 181 6.17 -13.56 14.68
N PHE A 182 6.87 -12.94 13.72
CA PHE A 182 7.80 -13.64 12.86
C PHE A 182 9.20 -13.36 13.38
N ILE A 183 9.82 -14.37 13.98
CA ILE A 183 11.26 -14.39 14.21
C ILE A 183 11.80 -15.25 13.06
N PRO A 184 12.40 -14.68 12.02
CA PRO A 184 12.97 -15.50 10.97
C PRO A 184 13.95 -16.48 11.58
N SER A 185 13.91 -17.73 11.14
CA SER A 185 14.97 -18.68 11.43
C SER A 185 16.31 -18.02 11.13
N ALA A 186 17.19 -17.95 12.13
CA ALA A 186 18.52 -17.35 12.00
C ALA A 186 19.36 -18.01 10.88
N SER A 187 18.94 -19.19 10.40
CA SER A 187 19.66 -20.00 9.42
C SER A 187 18.96 -20.16 8.07
N ASP A 188 17.63 -20.23 8.00
CA ASP A 188 16.92 -20.51 6.74
C ASP A 188 15.45 -20.07 6.79
N PRO A 189 15.15 -18.86 6.30
CA PRO A 189 13.81 -18.28 6.32
C PRO A 189 12.81 -18.92 5.34
N SER A 190 13.26 -19.76 4.40
CA SER A 190 12.37 -20.51 3.51
C SER A 190 11.59 -21.63 4.21
N LYS A 191 11.94 -21.90 5.47
CA LYS A 191 11.36 -22.93 6.34
C LYS A 191 10.48 -22.34 7.44
N ASP A 192 10.31 -21.03 7.46
CA ASP A 192 9.48 -20.42 8.47
C ASP A 192 8.01 -20.71 8.17
N ASP A 193 7.30 -21.06 9.23
CA ASP A 193 5.97 -21.62 9.13
C ASP A 193 4.89 -20.53 9.10
N HIS A 194 4.10 -20.50 8.05
CA HIS A 194 2.91 -19.65 7.92
C HIS A 194 1.77 -20.39 7.24
N SER A 195 0.55 -19.89 7.41
CA SER A 195 -0.58 -20.48 6.68
C SER A 195 -0.53 -20.07 5.21
N PRO A 196 -0.63 -21.02 4.26
CA PRO A 196 -0.74 -20.70 2.83
C PRO A 196 -2.06 -20.01 2.46
N LYS A 197 -2.95 -19.81 3.42
CA LYS A 197 -4.22 -19.10 3.29
C LYS A 197 -4.34 -17.93 4.27
N GLY A 198 -3.25 -17.56 4.95
CA GLY A 198 -3.22 -16.51 5.96
C GLY A 198 -2.96 -15.11 5.39
N ILE A 199 -2.91 -14.11 6.27
CA ILE A 199 -2.69 -12.72 5.87
C ILE A 199 -1.24 -12.50 5.44
N LYS A 200 -0.30 -13.24 6.06
CA LYS A 200 1.12 -13.16 5.71
C LYS A 200 1.38 -13.62 4.28
N GLU A 201 0.74 -14.72 3.87
CA GLU A 201 0.79 -15.21 2.48
C GLU A 201 0.10 -14.24 1.51
N HIS A 202 -0.97 -13.56 1.95
CA HIS A 202 -1.57 -12.51 1.15
C HIS A 202 -0.59 -11.35 0.93
N TRP A 203 0.13 -10.91 1.96
CA TRP A 203 1.13 -9.84 1.81
C TRP A 203 2.35 -10.29 0.99
N SER A 204 2.82 -11.53 1.12
CA SER A 204 3.95 -12.07 0.34
C SER A 204 3.67 -12.08 -1.17
N LYS A 205 2.40 -12.12 -1.57
CA LYS A 205 1.99 -12.04 -2.99
C LYS A 205 1.82 -10.60 -3.47
N ASN A 206 1.33 -9.70 -2.61
CA ASN A 206 0.81 -8.40 -3.03
C ASN A 206 1.65 -7.20 -2.58
N ASN A 207 2.56 -7.37 -1.61
CA ASN A 207 3.28 -6.26 -0.96
C ASN A 207 4.80 -6.41 -0.97
N VAL A 208 5.34 -7.21 -1.91
CA VAL A 208 6.79 -7.41 -2.11
C VAL A 208 7.48 -6.26 -2.85
N ARG A 209 6.72 -5.45 -3.60
CA ARG A 209 7.21 -4.28 -4.34
C ARG A 209 6.11 -3.23 -4.56
N SER A 210 6.51 -1.99 -4.80
CA SER A 210 5.60 -0.92 -5.24
C SER A 210 5.25 -1.03 -6.73
N ILE A 211 4.28 -0.24 -7.18
CA ILE A 211 3.96 -0.07 -8.61
C ILE A 211 5.15 0.43 -9.45
N ASP A 212 6.09 1.14 -8.84
CA ASP A 212 7.33 1.62 -9.46
C ASP A 212 8.43 0.54 -9.51
N GLY A 213 8.14 -0.68 -9.03
CA GLY A 213 9.08 -1.80 -9.03
C GLY A 213 10.16 -1.69 -7.95
N LEU A 214 9.93 -0.91 -6.89
CA LEU A 214 10.86 -0.83 -5.77
C LEU A 214 10.55 -1.91 -4.72
N PRO A 215 11.56 -2.58 -4.15
CA PRO A 215 11.39 -3.50 -3.02
C PRO A 215 10.65 -2.86 -1.85
N ALA A 216 9.71 -3.61 -1.27
CA ALA A 216 8.84 -3.11 -0.20
C ALA A 216 9.07 -3.86 1.13
N LEU A 217 8.10 -4.67 1.59
CA LEU A 217 8.20 -5.37 2.88
C LEU A 217 9.21 -6.51 2.80
N LEU A 218 10.23 -6.49 3.64
CA LEU A 218 11.33 -7.45 3.61
C LEU A 218 10.86 -8.85 4.01
N PHE A 219 10.00 -8.99 5.02
CA PHE A 219 9.48 -10.31 5.38
C PHE A 219 8.64 -10.88 4.23
N CYS A 220 7.89 -10.05 3.50
CA CYS A 220 7.12 -10.50 2.35
C CYS A 220 8.03 -11.01 1.23
N ARG A 221 9.13 -10.28 0.95
CA ARG A 221 10.10 -10.67 -0.08
C ARG A 221 10.74 -12.00 0.26
N GLN A 222 11.16 -12.14 1.51
CA GLN A 222 11.73 -13.38 2.04
C GLN A 222 10.78 -14.57 1.92
N LEU A 223 9.51 -14.42 2.34
CA LEU A 223 8.48 -15.44 2.17
C LEU A 223 8.24 -15.78 0.68
N GLY A 224 8.33 -14.78 -0.19
CA GLY A 224 8.23 -14.94 -1.65
C GLY A 224 9.49 -15.50 -2.32
N GLY A 225 10.54 -15.83 -1.57
CA GLY A 225 11.82 -16.32 -2.11
C GLY A 225 12.63 -15.26 -2.86
N LEU A 226 12.40 -13.98 -2.57
CA LEU A 226 13.08 -12.84 -3.17
C LEU A 226 14.13 -12.26 -2.19
N PRO A 227 15.28 -11.77 -2.70
CA PRO A 227 16.25 -11.07 -1.87
C PRO A 227 15.70 -9.71 -1.41
N PRO A 228 16.25 -9.12 -0.33
CA PRO A 228 15.80 -7.82 0.16
C PRO A 228 16.04 -6.68 -0.83
N GLU A 229 17.04 -6.81 -1.71
CA GLU A 229 17.34 -5.85 -2.78
C GLU A 229 16.46 -6.04 -4.03
N ALA A 230 16.52 -5.06 -4.92
CA ALA A 230 15.79 -5.08 -6.18
C ALA A 230 16.33 -6.17 -7.13
N VAL A 231 15.41 -6.92 -7.74
CA VAL A 231 15.70 -7.92 -8.77
C VAL A 231 15.07 -7.54 -10.11
N LYS A 232 15.42 -8.26 -11.19
CA LYS A 232 14.89 -7.99 -12.53
C LYS A 232 13.37 -8.14 -12.57
N GLU A 233 12.83 -9.08 -11.81
CA GLU A 233 11.40 -9.37 -11.69
C GLU A 233 10.63 -8.20 -11.10
N ASP A 234 11.27 -7.34 -10.30
CA ASP A 234 10.61 -6.16 -9.74
C ASP A 234 10.32 -5.08 -10.78
N ARG A 235 11.05 -5.08 -11.91
CA ARG A 235 10.83 -4.14 -13.02
C ARG A 235 9.70 -4.54 -13.96
N LYS A 236 9.06 -5.69 -13.73
CA LYS A 236 7.85 -6.07 -14.46
C LYS A 236 6.70 -5.21 -13.95
N LEU A 237 5.85 -4.74 -14.87
CA LEU A 237 4.62 -4.01 -14.53
C LEU A 237 3.85 -4.77 -13.45
N PHE A 238 3.72 -4.14 -12.29
CA PHE A 238 3.08 -4.70 -11.10
C PHE A 238 1.78 -3.96 -10.79
N HIS A 239 0.98 -3.79 -11.84
CA HIS A 239 -0.40 -3.34 -11.80
C HIS A 239 -1.08 -3.83 -13.08
N GLU A 240 -2.39 -4.04 -12.99
CA GLU A 240 -3.21 -4.26 -14.17
C GLU A 240 -3.70 -2.90 -14.63
N ASP A 241 -3.31 -2.50 -15.83
CA ASP A 241 -4.00 -1.40 -16.50
C ASP A 241 -5.46 -1.82 -16.65
N VAL A 242 -6.38 -0.95 -16.22
CA VAL A 242 -7.79 -1.11 -16.57
C VAL A 242 -7.89 -0.79 -18.06
N VAL A 243 -7.59 -1.78 -18.89
CA VAL A 243 -7.91 -1.72 -20.31
C VAL A 243 -9.41 -1.55 -20.38
N ASP A 244 -9.87 -0.52 -21.10
CA ASP A 244 -11.28 -0.31 -21.36
C ASP A 244 -11.82 -1.58 -22.04
N LYS A 245 -12.41 -2.47 -21.24
CA LYS A 245 -12.93 -3.75 -21.70
C LYS A 245 -13.93 -3.53 -22.82
N THR A 246 -14.58 -2.35 -22.88
CA THR A 246 -15.49 -2.03 -23.97
C THR A 246 -14.81 -1.96 -25.34
N LEU A 247 -13.53 -1.60 -25.44
CA LEU A 247 -12.83 -1.53 -26.73
C LEU A 247 -12.36 -2.92 -27.18
N VAL A 248 -11.86 -3.73 -26.25
CA VAL A 248 -11.43 -5.11 -26.49
C VAL A 248 -12.65 -5.99 -26.80
N ASP A 249 -13.75 -5.83 -26.08
CA ASP A 249 -15.01 -6.52 -26.32
C ASP A 249 -15.63 -6.07 -27.66
N LYS A 250 -15.61 -4.76 -27.99
CA LYS A 250 -16.08 -4.28 -29.31
C LYS A 250 -15.23 -4.79 -30.47
N LEU A 251 -13.92 -4.93 -30.28
CA LEU A 251 -13.01 -5.50 -31.29
C LEU A 251 -13.20 -7.01 -31.40
N GLY A 252 -13.41 -7.70 -30.28
CA GLY A 252 -13.74 -9.13 -30.20
C GLY A 252 -15.07 -9.43 -30.91
N ASP A 253 -16.12 -8.66 -30.62
CA ASP A 253 -17.44 -8.80 -31.24
C ASP A 253 -17.40 -8.53 -32.75
N LYS A 254 -16.66 -7.50 -33.19
CA LYS A 254 -16.45 -7.24 -34.63
C LYS A 254 -15.67 -8.35 -35.31
N ALA A 255 -14.62 -8.88 -34.68
CA ALA A 255 -13.87 -10.00 -35.22
C ALA A 255 -14.75 -11.26 -35.32
N HIS A 256 -15.61 -11.50 -34.31
CA HIS A 256 -16.53 -12.62 -34.30
C HIS A 256 -17.61 -12.49 -35.39
N GLN A 257 -18.17 -11.29 -35.58
CA GLN A 257 -19.12 -11.00 -36.67
C GLN A 257 -18.49 -11.15 -38.06
N VAL A 258 -17.24 -10.71 -38.25
CA VAL A 258 -16.52 -10.91 -39.54
C VAL A 258 -16.25 -12.39 -39.78
N THR A 259 -15.96 -13.16 -38.74
CA THR A 259 -15.71 -14.61 -38.86
C THR A 259 -16.99 -15.37 -39.21
N GLU A 260 -18.14 -14.97 -38.65
CA GLU A 260 -19.45 -15.52 -39.04
C GLU A 260 -19.87 -15.11 -40.46
N MET A 261 -19.59 -13.87 -40.88
CA MET A 261 -19.88 -13.41 -42.25
C MET A 261 -19.05 -14.14 -43.32
N VAL A 262 -17.89 -14.67 -42.95
CA VAL A 262 -16.94 -15.34 -43.84
C VAL A 262 -17.08 -16.86 -43.82
N GLY A 263 -17.90 -17.41 -42.91
CA GLY A 263 -18.17 -18.84 -42.75
C GLY A 263 -18.80 -19.56 -43.95
N GLY A 264 -18.92 -18.93 -45.12
CA GLY A 264 -19.47 -19.53 -46.34
C GLY A 264 -18.62 -19.40 -47.61
N ALA A 265 -17.48 -18.68 -47.62
CA ALA A 265 -16.71 -18.51 -48.85
C ALA A 265 -15.19 -18.53 -48.60
N GLY A 266 -14.55 -19.63 -48.99
CA GLY A 266 -13.14 -19.91 -48.78
C GLY A 266 -12.17 -18.94 -49.47
N PHE A 267 -10.96 -18.90 -48.89
CA PHE A 267 -9.68 -18.36 -49.36
C PHE A 267 -9.59 -16.88 -49.79
N ILE A 268 -10.56 -16.33 -50.53
CA ILE A 268 -10.54 -14.93 -51.00
C ILE A 268 -10.80 -13.95 -49.84
N ALA A 269 -11.63 -14.33 -48.87
CA ALA A 269 -11.91 -13.50 -47.70
C ALA A 269 -10.70 -13.35 -46.75
N GLY A 270 -9.82 -14.35 -46.69
CA GLY A 270 -8.59 -14.30 -45.88
C GLY A 270 -7.59 -13.25 -46.38
N LEU A 271 -7.52 -13.02 -47.70
CA LEU A 271 -6.66 -12.00 -48.30
C LEU A 271 -7.19 -10.57 -48.07
N VAL A 272 -8.52 -10.39 -48.07
CA VAL A 272 -9.15 -9.08 -47.79
C VAL A 272 -8.98 -8.69 -46.32
N ILE A 273 -9.13 -9.65 -45.39
CA ILE A 273 -8.91 -9.43 -43.95
C ILE A 273 -7.43 -9.12 -43.66
N GLY A 274 -6.49 -9.85 -44.28
CA GLY A 274 -5.06 -9.56 -44.17
C GLY A 274 -4.66 -8.18 -44.71
N GLY A 275 -5.29 -7.73 -45.81
CA GLY A 275 -5.11 -6.39 -46.37
C GLY A 275 -5.68 -5.26 -45.51
N LEU A 276 -6.86 -5.45 -44.92
CA LEU A 276 -7.50 -4.45 -44.04
C LEU A 276 -6.79 -4.32 -42.69
N LEU A 277 -6.31 -5.42 -42.12
CA LEU A 277 -5.53 -5.41 -40.88
C LEU A 277 -4.15 -4.75 -41.07
N SER A 278 -3.48 -4.98 -42.20
CA SER A 278 -2.21 -4.33 -42.52
C SER A 278 -2.33 -2.83 -42.81
N LEU A 279 -3.42 -2.39 -43.46
CA LEU A 279 -3.74 -0.96 -43.66
C LEU A 279 -4.11 -0.23 -42.35
N SER A 280 -4.79 -0.93 -41.45
CA SER A 280 -5.13 -0.41 -40.12
C SER A 280 -3.87 -0.28 -39.24
N TRP A 281 -2.96 -1.25 -39.34
CA TRP A 281 -1.66 -1.22 -38.68
C TRP A 281 -0.75 -0.08 -39.19
N THR A 282 -0.72 0.16 -40.50
CA THR A 282 0.06 1.28 -41.09
C THR A 282 -0.51 2.65 -40.68
N ARG A 283 -1.83 2.80 -40.55
CA ARG A 283 -2.44 4.04 -40.04
C ARG A 283 -2.21 4.28 -38.55
N LEU A 284 -2.11 3.21 -37.74
CA LEU A 284 -1.85 3.33 -36.30
C LEU A 284 -0.39 3.70 -35.98
N HIS A 285 0.54 3.55 -36.93
CA HIS A 285 1.97 3.82 -36.74
C HIS A 285 2.52 4.92 -37.68
N SER A 286 1.67 5.58 -38.47
CA SER A 286 2.04 6.75 -39.28
C SER A 286 1.91 8.08 -38.55
N HIS A 287 1.54 8.07 -37.27
CA HIS A 287 1.61 9.23 -36.39
C HIS A 287 2.58 8.94 -35.25
N VAL A 288 3.86 9.07 -35.59
CA VAL A 288 4.88 9.65 -34.72
C VAL A 288 4.44 11.08 -34.36
#